data_AF-A0A6P2BLD5-F1
#
_entry.id   AF-A0A6P2BLD5-F1
#
_cell.length_a   1.000
_cell.length_b   1.000
_cell.length_c   1.000
_cell.angle_alpha   90.00
_cell.angle_beta   90.00
_cell.angle_gamma   90.00
#
_symmetry.space_group_name_H-M   'P 1'
#
loop_
_entity.id
_entity.type
_entity.pdbx_description
1 polymer ?
#
loop_
_entity_poly.entity_id
_entity_poly.type
_entity_poly.pdbx_seq_one_letter_code
_entity_poly.pdbx_strand_id
1 'polypeptide(L)'
;MANSVHRRTYVLDTSVLLADPASFTRFAEHHVVIPVVVITELEAKRHHPELGYFARQALRYLDDLRITHGRLDDEISVGDLGGTARVELNHIDAQVLPAGFRLGDNDTRILSVARSLANEGHDVVLISKDMPLRIKAASIGLEVQEYRAELPVDSGWTGMAELGVSSAEVEELYEHGTLDCAAARDLPCHTGLVLHTGSASALARVRPDKQIQLVRGDREAFGLHGRSAEQRVALDLLLDPDIGIVSMGGRAGTGKSALALCAGLEAVMERRQHRKVIVFRPLYPVGGQDLGYLPGSEAEKMGPWAQAVYDTLSSVTTQDVIDELVARDMFEVLPLTHIRGRSLHDAFVIVDEAQSLERGVLLTVLSRIGTGSRVVLTHDIAQRDNLRVGRHDGVIAVIEKLKGHPLFAHVTLTRSERSAIAALVTDLLEDTQL
;
A
#
# COMPACT_ATOMS: atom_id res chain seq x y z
N MET A 1 -46.34 -1.65 -2.07
CA MET A 1 -45.72 -2.87 -1.50
C MET A 1 -44.24 -2.59 -1.40
N ALA A 2 -43.69 -2.55 -0.18
CA ALA A 2 -42.28 -2.28 0.03
C ALA A 2 -41.44 -3.40 -0.58
N ASN A 3 -40.43 -3.06 -1.37
CA ASN A 3 -39.43 -4.00 -1.88
C ASN A 3 -38.79 -4.72 -0.67
N SER A 4 -39.11 -5.99 -0.45
CA SER A 4 -38.38 -6.80 0.52
C SER A 4 -36.97 -7.02 -0.03
N VAL A 5 -35.98 -6.32 0.53
CA VAL A 5 -34.56 -6.55 0.23
C VAL A 5 -34.28 -8.02 0.50
N HIS A 6 -33.87 -8.77 -0.53
CA HIS A 6 -33.54 -10.19 -0.40
C HIS A 6 -32.31 -10.34 0.51
N ARG A 7 -32.50 -10.81 1.73
CA ARG A 7 -31.41 -10.97 2.71
C ARG A 7 -30.72 -12.32 2.50
N ARG A 8 -29.40 -12.27 2.28
CA ARG A 8 -28.54 -13.45 2.17
C ARG A 8 -27.94 -13.82 3.52
N THR A 9 -27.48 -15.06 3.62
CA THR A 9 -26.74 -15.60 4.76
C THR A 9 -25.30 -15.87 4.34
N TYR A 10 -24.36 -15.10 4.88
CA TYR A 10 -22.93 -15.25 4.66
C TYR A 10 -22.30 -16.08 5.75
N VAL A 11 -21.71 -17.22 5.39
CA VAL A 11 -20.92 -18.03 6.31
C VAL A 11 -19.46 -17.66 6.16
N LEU A 12 -18.82 -17.22 7.24
CA LEU A 12 -17.42 -16.76 7.20
C LEU A 12 -16.46 -17.87 7.59
N ASP A 13 -15.41 -18.02 6.80
CA ASP A 13 -14.24 -18.84 7.12
C ASP A 13 -13.21 -18.05 7.98
N THR A 14 -12.36 -18.76 8.72
CA THR A 14 -11.28 -18.17 9.53
C THR A 14 -10.33 -17.32 8.72
N SER A 15 -10.03 -17.71 7.47
CA SER A 15 -9.16 -16.92 6.58
C SER A 15 -9.67 -15.50 6.33
N VAL A 16 -10.99 -15.28 6.49
CA VAL A 16 -11.65 -13.98 6.36
C VAL A 16 -11.38 -13.11 7.58
N LEU A 17 -11.60 -13.63 8.78
CA LEU A 17 -11.36 -12.92 10.04
C LEU A 17 -9.86 -12.67 10.30
N LEU A 18 -9.00 -13.55 9.79
CA LEU A 18 -7.55 -13.34 9.81
C LEU A 18 -7.08 -12.25 8.84
N ALA A 19 -7.84 -11.97 7.79
CA ALA A 19 -7.53 -10.90 6.84
C ALA A 19 -8.18 -9.56 7.20
N ASP A 20 -9.40 -9.59 7.73
CA ASP A 20 -10.11 -8.43 8.26
C ASP A 20 -10.82 -8.84 9.56
N PRO A 21 -10.24 -8.49 10.73
CA PRO A 21 -10.79 -8.83 12.04
C PRO A 21 -12.20 -8.33 12.30
N ALA A 22 -12.67 -7.32 11.55
CA ALA A 22 -14.03 -6.78 11.65
C ALA A 22 -14.91 -7.18 10.45
N SER A 23 -14.50 -8.17 9.66
CA SER A 23 -15.20 -8.62 8.45
C SER A 23 -16.69 -8.91 8.65
N PHE A 24 -17.08 -9.43 9.80
CA PHE A 24 -18.49 -9.70 10.12
C PHE A 24 -19.36 -8.45 10.25
N THR A 25 -18.78 -7.24 10.33
CA THR A 25 -19.54 -5.98 10.30
C THR A 25 -19.66 -5.39 8.89
N ARG A 26 -19.10 -6.02 7.86
CA ARG A 26 -19.03 -5.50 6.49
C ARG A 26 -20.25 -5.85 5.63
N PHE A 27 -21.10 -6.76 6.10
CA PHE A 27 -22.28 -7.25 5.41
C PHE A 27 -23.54 -6.57 5.98
N ALA A 28 -23.59 -5.25 5.89
CA ALA A 28 -24.47 -4.41 6.70
C ALA A 28 -25.97 -4.66 6.49
N GLU A 29 -26.39 -5.18 5.34
CA GLU A 29 -27.78 -5.52 5.00
C GLU A 29 -28.13 -7.01 5.14
N HIS A 30 -27.19 -7.87 5.57
CA HIS A 30 -27.29 -9.33 5.47
C HIS A 30 -27.05 -10.06 6.80
N HIS A 31 -27.33 -11.37 6.81
CA HIS A 31 -27.07 -12.24 7.94
C HIS A 31 -25.65 -12.81 7.84
N VAL A 32 -24.87 -12.71 8.92
CA VAL A 32 -23.51 -13.22 9.01
C VAL A 32 -23.47 -14.34 10.03
N VAL A 33 -22.94 -15.48 9.62
CA VAL A 33 -22.80 -16.66 10.44
C VAL A 33 -21.33 -17.01 10.57
N ILE A 34 -20.86 -17.11 11.82
CA ILE A 34 -19.49 -17.48 12.16
C ILE A 34 -19.53 -18.88 12.78
N PRO A 35 -19.09 -19.93 12.08
CA PRO A 35 -18.98 -21.27 12.66
C PRO A 35 -18.11 -21.26 13.92
N VAL A 36 -18.51 -21.96 14.99
CA VAL A 36 -17.73 -22.02 16.25
C VAL A 36 -16.29 -22.53 16.05
N VAL A 37 -16.06 -23.36 15.03
CA VAL A 37 -14.71 -23.83 14.67
C VAL A 37 -13.78 -22.67 14.31
N VAL A 38 -14.30 -21.58 13.74
CA VAL A 38 -13.51 -20.38 13.43
C VAL A 38 -12.90 -19.78 14.68
N ILE A 39 -13.64 -19.74 15.79
CA ILE A 39 -13.11 -19.27 17.08
C ILE A 39 -11.97 -20.16 17.56
N THR A 40 -12.12 -21.49 17.37
CA THR A 40 -11.07 -22.45 17.73
C THR A 40 -9.81 -22.23 16.91
N GLU A 41 -9.95 -21.99 15.61
CA GLU A 41 -8.83 -21.72 14.73
C GLU A 41 -8.16 -20.37 15.03
N LEU A 42 -8.92 -19.32 15.32
CA LEU A 42 -8.37 -18.04 15.76
C LEU A 42 -7.54 -18.18 17.03
N GLU A 43 -8.02 -18.94 18.02
CA GLU A 43 -7.25 -19.19 19.26
C GLU A 43 -5.97 -19.97 18.96
N ALA A 44 -6.02 -21.00 18.12
CA ALA A 44 -4.83 -21.74 17.69
C ALA A 44 -3.81 -20.85 16.96
N LYS A 45 -4.26 -19.80 16.27
CA LYS A 45 -3.40 -18.84 15.55
C LYS A 45 -2.97 -17.64 16.39
N ARG A 46 -3.41 -17.52 17.65
CA ARG A 46 -3.16 -16.36 18.53
C ARG A 46 -1.69 -16.06 18.78
N HIS A 47 -0.83 -17.08 18.74
CA HIS A 47 0.62 -16.98 18.91
C HIS A 47 1.40 -17.04 17.58
N HIS A 48 0.70 -17.09 16.44
CA HIS A 48 1.35 -17.12 15.14
C HIS A 48 2.14 -15.82 14.90
N PRO A 49 3.40 -15.87 14.43
CA PRO A 49 4.22 -14.67 14.22
C PRO A 49 3.56 -13.65 13.28
N GLU A 50 2.91 -14.14 12.21
CA GLU A 50 2.34 -13.30 11.16
C GLU A 50 0.83 -13.01 11.37
N LEU A 51 0.08 -13.96 11.92
CA LEU A 51 -1.39 -13.93 11.97
C LEU A 51 -1.93 -13.65 13.38
N GLY A 52 -1.08 -13.74 14.40
CA GLY A 52 -1.50 -13.65 15.79
C GLY A 52 -2.07 -12.29 16.18
N TYR A 53 -1.63 -11.21 15.52
CA TYR A 53 -2.24 -9.89 15.74
C TYR A 53 -3.70 -9.87 15.29
N PHE A 54 -3.97 -10.27 14.05
CA PHE A 54 -5.33 -10.30 13.49
C PHE A 54 -6.23 -11.27 14.24
N ALA A 55 -5.71 -12.45 14.60
CA ALA A 55 -6.44 -13.42 15.42
C ALA A 55 -6.85 -12.83 16.79
N ARG A 56 -5.92 -12.15 17.48
CA ARG A 56 -6.23 -11.47 18.76
C ARG A 56 -7.24 -10.34 18.58
N GLN A 57 -7.16 -9.58 17.49
CA GLN A 57 -8.07 -8.49 17.23
C GLN A 57 -9.49 -9.01 16.94
N ALA A 58 -9.61 -10.08 16.14
CA ALA A 58 -10.90 -10.70 15.83
C ALA A 58 -11.56 -11.26 17.10
N LEU A 59 -10.78 -11.97 17.94
CA LEU A 59 -11.25 -12.47 19.22
C LEU A 59 -11.68 -11.35 20.18
N ARG A 60 -10.97 -10.21 20.20
CA ARG A 60 -11.36 -9.03 20.99
C ARG A 60 -12.70 -8.46 20.52
N TYR A 61 -12.90 -8.27 19.21
CA TYR A 61 -14.18 -7.77 18.73
C TYR A 61 -15.35 -8.70 19.05
N LEU A 62 -15.13 -10.03 18.94
CA LEU A 62 -16.14 -11.01 19.34
C LEU A 62 -16.42 -10.95 20.85
N ASP A 63 -15.39 -10.77 21.69
CA ASP A 63 -15.56 -10.60 23.14
C ASP A 63 -16.28 -9.28 23.49
N ASP A 64 -16.01 -8.19 22.78
CA ASP A 64 -16.71 -6.91 22.95
C ASP A 64 -18.21 -7.04 22.61
N LEU A 65 -18.55 -7.77 21.54
CA LEU A 65 -19.93 -8.10 21.21
C LEU A 65 -20.58 -8.96 22.31
N ARG A 66 -19.87 -9.95 22.84
CA ARG A 66 -20.35 -10.79 23.95
C ARG A 66 -20.58 -9.98 25.21
N ILE A 67 -19.71 -9.03 25.54
CA ILE A 67 -19.87 -8.15 26.70
C ILE A 67 -21.12 -7.28 26.54
N THR A 68 -21.36 -6.79 25.32
CA THR A 68 -22.48 -5.88 25.02
C THR A 68 -23.83 -6.61 24.97
N HIS A 69 -23.88 -7.79 24.35
CA HIS A 69 -25.12 -8.53 24.07
C HIS A 69 -25.31 -9.77 24.94
N GLY A 70 -24.33 -10.12 25.78
CA GLY A 70 -24.33 -11.27 26.69
C GLY A 70 -23.98 -12.60 26.01
N ARG A 71 -24.62 -12.90 24.89
CA ARG A 71 -24.49 -14.14 24.12
C ARG A 71 -24.17 -13.84 22.67
N LEU A 72 -23.45 -14.76 22.00
CA LEU A 72 -23.09 -14.63 20.58
C LEU A 72 -23.84 -15.62 19.67
N ASP A 73 -24.54 -16.61 20.23
CA ASP A 73 -25.33 -17.58 19.48
C ASP A 73 -26.68 -17.02 18.99
N ASP A 74 -27.15 -15.94 19.61
CA ASP A 74 -28.31 -15.18 19.16
C ASP A 74 -27.92 -14.17 18.05
N GLU A 75 -28.91 -13.75 17.25
CA GLU A 75 -28.69 -12.74 16.22
C GLU A 75 -28.41 -11.36 16.83
N ILE A 76 -27.19 -10.86 16.61
CA ILE A 76 -26.75 -9.55 17.06
C ILE A 76 -26.77 -8.57 15.89
N SER A 77 -27.40 -7.41 16.05
CA SER A 77 -27.37 -6.37 15.02
C SER A 77 -25.95 -5.87 14.76
N VAL A 78 -25.54 -5.86 13.48
CA VAL A 78 -24.26 -5.33 13.03
C VAL A 78 -24.48 -4.24 11.98
N GLY A 79 -24.05 -3.02 12.30
CA GLY A 79 -24.24 -1.83 11.45
C GLY A 79 -25.67 -1.24 11.48
N ASP A 80 -25.91 -0.27 10.60
CA ASP A 80 -27.13 0.56 10.62
C ASP A 80 -28.19 0.13 9.60
N LEU A 81 -27.87 -0.83 8.71
CA LEU A 81 -28.73 -1.28 7.61
C LEU A 81 -29.52 -2.56 7.94
N GLY A 82 -29.49 -3.00 9.20
CA GLY A 82 -30.32 -4.08 9.74
C GLY A 82 -29.81 -5.50 9.50
N GLY A 83 -28.53 -5.67 9.16
CA GLY A 83 -27.82 -6.94 9.15
C GLY A 83 -27.56 -7.49 10.56
N THR A 84 -27.29 -8.78 10.66
CA THR A 84 -27.03 -9.46 11.93
C THR A 84 -25.80 -10.35 11.85
N ALA A 85 -25.14 -10.59 12.99
CA ALA A 85 -24.06 -11.56 13.12
C ALA A 85 -24.37 -12.53 14.27
N ARG A 86 -24.06 -13.81 14.09
CA ARG A 86 -24.13 -14.83 15.15
C ARG A 86 -23.05 -15.88 15.01
N VAL A 87 -22.73 -16.54 16.12
CA VAL A 87 -21.84 -17.70 16.19
C VAL A 87 -22.69 -18.97 16.13
N GLU A 88 -22.47 -19.80 15.12
CA GLU A 88 -23.26 -21.03 14.91
C GLU A 88 -22.64 -22.22 15.65
N LEU A 89 -23.48 -22.89 16.46
CA LEU A 89 -23.09 -23.97 17.38
C LEU A 89 -23.59 -25.36 16.96
N ASN A 90 -24.70 -25.45 16.19
CA ASN A 90 -25.49 -26.68 16.13
C ASN A 90 -25.23 -27.56 14.90
N HIS A 91 -24.80 -26.99 13.76
CA HIS A 91 -24.63 -27.73 12.50
C HIS A 91 -23.30 -28.49 12.39
N ILE A 92 -23.04 -29.38 13.36
CA ILE A 92 -21.82 -30.20 13.45
C ILE A 92 -21.90 -31.55 12.71
N ASP A 93 -23.07 -31.90 12.16
CA ASP A 93 -23.27 -33.20 11.51
C ASP A 93 -22.67 -33.23 10.08
N ALA A 94 -21.56 -33.94 9.93
CA ALA A 94 -20.89 -34.12 8.64
C ALA A 94 -21.64 -35.05 7.66
N GLN A 95 -22.73 -35.71 8.08
CA GLN A 95 -23.52 -36.56 7.17
C GLN A 95 -24.17 -35.77 6.03
N VAL A 96 -24.37 -34.45 6.21
CA VAL A 96 -24.86 -33.54 5.16
C VAL A 96 -23.89 -33.39 3.98
N LEU A 97 -22.63 -33.79 4.17
CA LEU A 97 -21.58 -33.74 3.17
C LEU A 97 -21.36 -35.11 2.50
N PRO A 98 -20.84 -35.17 1.26
CA PRO A 98 -20.43 -36.43 0.63
C PRO A 98 -19.32 -37.14 1.41
N ALA A 99 -19.24 -38.47 1.31
CA ALA A 99 -18.31 -39.28 2.11
C ALA A 99 -16.84 -38.82 2.01
N GLY A 100 -16.39 -38.36 0.83
CA GLY A 100 -15.03 -37.86 0.62
C GLY A 100 -14.68 -36.56 1.35
N PHE A 101 -15.66 -35.85 1.89
CA PHE A 101 -15.50 -34.58 2.62
C PHE A 101 -15.65 -34.75 4.14
N ARG A 102 -15.91 -35.97 4.63
CA ARG A 102 -16.13 -36.27 6.06
C ARG A 102 -14.82 -36.57 6.77
N LEU A 103 -13.86 -35.64 6.68
CA LEU A 103 -12.50 -35.84 7.20
C LEU A 103 -12.39 -35.49 8.68
N GLY A 104 -13.39 -34.78 9.24
CA GLY A 104 -13.40 -34.36 10.64
C GLY A 104 -12.47 -33.19 10.95
N ASP A 105 -11.87 -32.59 9.91
CA ASP A 105 -11.08 -31.37 9.97
C ASP A 105 -11.95 -30.11 10.09
N ASN A 106 -11.31 -28.95 10.22
CA ASN A 106 -12.02 -27.68 10.40
C ASN A 106 -12.82 -27.29 9.15
N ASP A 107 -12.27 -27.53 7.96
CA ASP A 107 -12.97 -27.38 6.68
C ASP A 107 -14.29 -28.14 6.66
N THR A 108 -14.28 -29.42 7.09
CA THR A 108 -15.49 -30.25 7.19
C THR A 108 -16.56 -29.56 8.04
N ARG A 109 -16.17 -28.93 9.15
CA ARG A 109 -17.11 -28.26 10.08
C ARG A 109 -17.68 -26.97 9.47
N ILE A 110 -16.86 -26.15 8.83
CA ILE A 110 -17.32 -24.93 8.14
C ILE A 110 -18.30 -25.29 7.00
N LEU A 111 -17.96 -26.31 6.21
CA LEU A 111 -18.81 -26.79 5.13
C LEU A 111 -20.14 -27.38 5.64
N SER A 112 -20.11 -28.09 6.78
CA SER A 112 -21.31 -28.68 7.39
C SER A 112 -22.30 -27.60 7.84
N VAL A 113 -21.80 -26.49 8.40
CA VAL A 113 -22.62 -25.32 8.75
C VAL A 113 -23.27 -24.71 7.51
N ALA A 114 -22.47 -24.36 6.50
CA ALA A 114 -22.98 -23.74 5.29
C ALA A 114 -24.00 -24.63 4.56
N ARG A 115 -23.73 -25.94 4.48
CA ARG A 115 -24.63 -26.90 3.82
C ARG A 115 -25.92 -27.13 4.60
N SER A 116 -25.87 -27.17 5.92
CA SER A 116 -27.07 -27.37 6.74
C SER A 116 -28.00 -26.17 6.64
N LEU A 117 -27.46 -24.95 6.73
CA LEU A 117 -28.24 -23.72 6.53
C LEU A 117 -28.87 -23.67 5.13
N ALA A 118 -28.14 -24.10 4.10
CA ALA A 118 -28.69 -24.17 2.74
C ALA A 118 -29.83 -25.21 2.64
N ASN A 119 -29.69 -26.36 3.31
CA ASN A 119 -30.73 -27.39 3.36
C ASN A 119 -31.98 -26.94 4.16
N GLU A 120 -31.82 -26.04 5.12
CA GLU A 120 -32.91 -25.39 5.87
C GLU A 120 -33.63 -24.30 5.05
N GLY A 121 -33.17 -24.02 3.83
CA GLY A 121 -33.81 -23.10 2.89
C GLY A 121 -33.26 -21.68 2.91
N HIS A 122 -32.13 -21.42 3.58
CA HIS A 122 -31.46 -20.12 3.54
C HIS A 122 -30.68 -19.92 2.22
N ASP A 123 -30.62 -18.68 1.73
CA ASP A 123 -29.74 -18.29 0.61
C ASP A 123 -28.31 -18.10 1.13
N VAL A 124 -27.53 -19.18 1.11
CA VAL A 124 -26.21 -19.26 1.75
C VAL A 124 -25.08 -19.01 0.76
N VAL A 125 -24.18 -18.09 1.12
CA VAL A 125 -22.91 -17.86 0.43
C VAL A 125 -21.76 -18.11 1.40
N LEU A 126 -20.86 -19.04 1.06
CA LEU A 126 -19.62 -19.23 1.81
C LEU A 126 -18.58 -18.19 1.38
N ILE A 127 -18.00 -17.49 2.36
CA ILE A 127 -16.95 -16.50 2.13
C ILE A 127 -15.62 -17.02 2.66
N SER A 128 -14.63 -17.14 1.78
CA SER A 128 -13.30 -17.64 2.14
C SER A 128 -12.19 -17.05 1.25
N LYS A 129 -11.01 -16.82 1.82
CA LYS A 129 -9.79 -16.48 1.06
C LYS A 129 -8.98 -17.72 0.68
N ASP A 130 -9.27 -18.88 1.26
CA ASP A 130 -8.59 -20.13 0.96
C ASP A 130 -9.14 -20.81 -0.31
N MET A 131 -8.30 -20.96 -1.34
CA MET A 131 -8.71 -21.52 -2.62
C MET A 131 -9.16 -22.99 -2.52
N PRO A 132 -8.42 -23.90 -1.85
CA PRO A 132 -8.87 -25.25 -1.55
C PRO A 132 -10.28 -25.33 -0.94
N LEU A 133 -10.56 -24.58 0.14
CA LEU A 133 -11.87 -24.58 0.76
C LEU A 133 -12.97 -24.11 -0.21
N ARG A 134 -12.70 -23.08 -1.02
CA ARG A 134 -13.65 -22.62 -2.04
C ARG A 134 -13.96 -23.68 -3.09
N ILE A 135 -12.95 -24.40 -3.57
CA ILE A 135 -13.13 -25.50 -4.53
C ILE A 135 -13.98 -26.61 -3.90
N LYS A 136 -13.68 -26.99 -2.65
CA LYS A 136 -14.46 -27.99 -1.90
C LYS A 136 -15.93 -27.58 -1.78
N ALA A 137 -16.20 -26.34 -1.37
CA ALA A 137 -17.56 -25.82 -1.22
C ALA A 137 -18.35 -25.76 -2.54
N ALA A 138 -17.72 -25.28 -3.62
CA ALA A 138 -18.36 -25.25 -4.93
C ALA A 138 -18.70 -26.66 -5.44
N SER A 139 -17.84 -27.66 -5.18
CA SER A 139 -18.07 -29.04 -5.60
C SER A 139 -19.27 -29.72 -4.93
N ILE A 140 -19.73 -29.20 -3.78
CA ILE A 140 -20.93 -29.67 -3.09
C ILE A 140 -22.16 -28.78 -3.34
N GLY A 141 -22.07 -27.86 -4.31
CA GLY A 141 -23.19 -27.01 -4.76
C GLY A 141 -23.52 -25.86 -3.81
N LEU A 142 -22.56 -25.36 -3.02
CA LEU A 142 -22.70 -24.09 -2.31
C LEU A 142 -22.31 -22.93 -3.21
N GLU A 143 -22.99 -21.78 -3.09
CA GLU A 143 -22.47 -20.53 -3.64
C GLU A 143 -21.26 -20.11 -2.80
N VAL A 144 -20.18 -19.72 -3.46
CA VAL A 144 -18.92 -19.37 -2.81
C VAL A 144 -18.40 -18.09 -3.40
N GLN A 145 -17.98 -17.17 -2.55
CA GLN A 145 -17.32 -15.94 -2.97
C GLN A 145 -15.98 -15.78 -2.23
N GLU A 146 -15.01 -15.23 -2.95
CA GLU A 146 -13.75 -14.82 -2.33
C GLU A 146 -13.98 -13.56 -1.50
N TYR A 147 -13.46 -13.52 -0.27
CA TYR A 147 -13.55 -12.30 0.53
C TYR A 147 -12.69 -11.19 -0.07
N ARG A 148 -13.39 -10.17 -0.58
CA ARG A 148 -12.81 -8.94 -1.09
C ARG A 148 -13.33 -7.80 -0.20
N ALA A 149 -12.74 -7.65 0.99
CA ALA A 149 -12.89 -6.38 1.69
C ALA A 149 -12.38 -5.29 0.76
N GLU A 150 -13.23 -4.32 0.44
CA GLU A 150 -12.79 -3.03 -0.09
C GLU A 150 -12.02 -2.28 1.02
N LEU A 151 -10.81 -2.78 1.31
CA LEU A 151 -9.65 -1.92 1.53
C LEU A 151 -9.36 -1.27 0.17
N PRO A 152 -9.04 0.03 0.16
CA PRO A 152 -9.36 0.92 -0.96
C PRO A 152 -9.03 0.25 -2.28
N VAL A 153 -10.05 0.16 -3.14
CA VAL A 153 -9.90 -0.16 -4.55
C VAL A 153 -8.72 0.68 -5.03
N ASP A 154 -7.69 0.03 -5.55
CA ASP A 154 -6.61 0.74 -6.23
C ASP A 154 -7.30 1.64 -7.25
N SER A 155 -7.33 2.94 -6.98
CA SER A 155 -8.11 3.87 -7.78
C SER A 155 -7.48 4.05 -9.17
N GLY A 156 -6.36 3.35 -9.44
CA GLY A 156 -5.50 3.56 -10.60
C GLY A 156 -4.87 4.95 -10.57
N TRP A 157 -4.89 5.63 -9.41
CA TRP A 157 -4.41 6.99 -9.31
C TRP A 157 -2.89 7.01 -9.29
N THR A 158 -2.32 7.36 -10.43
CA THR A 158 -0.88 7.47 -10.66
C THR A 158 -0.30 8.79 -10.15
N GLY A 159 -1.12 9.71 -9.64
CA GLY A 159 -0.70 11.08 -9.34
C GLY A 159 -0.60 11.99 -10.56
N MET A 160 -0.93 11.49 -11.75
CA MET A 160 -0.91 12.24 -13.01
C MET A 160 -2.30 12.24 -13.66
N ALA A 161 -2.64 13.31 -14.35
CA ALA A 161 -3.85 13.42 -15.18
C ALA A 161 -3.55 14.22 -16.44
N GLU A 162 -4.38 14.03 -17.47
CA GLU A 162 -4.32 14.82 -18.69
C GLU A 162 -5.57 15.70 -18.79
N LEU A 163 -5.40 16.97 -19.17
CA LEU A 163 -6.50 17.91 -19.34
C LEU A 163 -6.36 18.65 -20.68
N GLY A 164 -7.47 18.74 -21.41
CA GLY A 164 -7.57 19.65 -22.55
C GLY A 164 -7.82 21.07 -22.07
N VAL A 165 -6.98 22.00 -22.51
CA VAL A 165 -7.10 23.44 -22.20
C VAL A 165 -6.99 24.27 -23.47
N SER A 166 -7.48 25.49 -23.43
CA SER A 166 -7.34 26.46 -24.52
C SER A 166 -5.92 27.04 -24.58
N SER A 167 -5.52 27.55 -25.74
CA SER A 167 -4.23 28.24 -25.88
C SER A 167 -4.11 29.47 -24.98
N ALA A 168 -5.23 30.19 -24.76
CA ALA A 168 -5.28 31.35 -23.87
C ALA A 168 -5.00 30.96 -22.41
N GLU A 169 -5.55 29.84 -21.93
CA GLU A 169 -5.29 29.33 -20.58
C GLU A 169 -3.81 28.93 -20.39
N VAL A 170 -3.17 28.38 -21.43
CA VAL A 170 -1.74 28.07 -21.37
C VAL A 170 -0.88 29.33 -21.36
N GLU A 171 -1.20 30.33 -22.19
CA GLU A 171 -0.52 31.62 -22.18
C GLU A 171 -0.63 32.29 -20.80
N GLU A 172 -1.84 32.32 -20.22
CA GLU A 172 -2.08 32.84 -18.86
C GLU A 172 -1.26 32.08 -17.81
N LEU A 173 -1.19 30.75 -17.91
CA LEU A 173 -0.40 29.92 -17.01
C LEU A 173 1.10 30.20 -17.10
N TYR A 174 1.62 30.49 -18.30
CA TYR A 174 3.03 30.89 -18.48
C TYR A 174 3.32 32.31 -17.98
N GLU A 175 2.36 33.23 -18.13
CA GLU A 175 2.51 34.63 -17.71
C GLU A 175 2.41 34.79 -16.19
N HIS A 176 1.42 34.17 -15.56
CA HIS A 176 1.13 34.32 -14.12
C HIS A 176 1.69 33.17 -13.27
N GLY A 177 2.03 32.03 -13.87
CA GLY A 177 2.53 30.84 -13.16
C GLY A 177 1.44 30.02 -12.47
N THR A 178 0.21 30.53 -12.39
CA THR A 178 -0.96 29.85 -11.83
C THR A 178 -2.21 30.17 -12.63
N LEU A 179 -3.18 29.25 -12.66
CA LEU A 179 -4.46 29.41 -13.33
C LEU A 179 -5.58 28.74 -12.51
N ASP A 180 -6.77 29.35 -12.46
CA ASP A 180 -7.98 28.68 -11.95
C ASP A 180 -8.69 27.96 -13.11
N CYS A 181 -8.42 26.66 -13.24
CA CYS A 181 -9.03 25.82 -14.26
C CYS A 181 -10.14 24.97 -13.66
N ALA A 182 -11.38 25.16 -14.12
CA ALA A 182 -12.55 24.43 -13.62
C ALA A 182 -12.40 22.91 -13.73
N ALA A 183 -11.78 22.41 -14.81
CA ALA A 183 -11.57 20.98 -15.04
C ALA A 183 -10.60 20.32 -14.04
N ALA A 184 -9.76 21.11 -13.36
CA ALA A 184 -8.80 20.60 -12.39
C ALA A 184 -9.33 20.58 -10.94
N ARG A 185 -10.48 21.20 -10.66
CA ARG A 185 -10.97 21.40 -9.28
C ARG A 185 -11.29 20.10 -8.54
N ASP A 186 -11.83 19.12 -9.25
CA ASP A 186 -12.19 17.81 -8.71
C ASP A 186 -10.98 16.89 -8.54
N LEU A 187 -9.83 17.24 -9.10
CA LEU A 187 -8.62 16.44 -8.96
C LEU A 187 -8.04 16.54 -7.54
N PRO A 188 -7.43 15.46 -7.03
CA PRO A 188 -6.71 15.51 -5.76
C PRO A 188 -5.63 16.59 -5.78
N CYS A 189 -5.38 17.19 -4.61
CA CYS A 189 -4.22 18.06 -4.42
C CYS A 189 -2.93 17.33 -4.85
N HIS A 190 -1.98 18.09 -5.40
CA HIS A 190 -0.69 17.63 -5.88
C HIS A 190 -0.70 16.73 -7.10
N THR A 191 -1.86 16.53 -7.74
CA THR A 191 -1.94 15.81 -9.02
C THR A 191 -1.17 16.59 -10.09
N GLY A 192 -0.19 15.94 -10.72
CA GLY A 192 0.50 16.46 -11.89
C GLY A 192 -0.40 16.44 -13.12
N LEU A 193 -0.27 17.45 -13.96
CA LEU A 193 -1.12 17.66 -15.12
C LEU A 193 -0.27 17.76 -16.38
N VAL A 194 -0.63 16.98 -17.39
CA VAL A 194 -0.22 17.23 -18.77
C VAL A 194 -1.37 17.99 -19.43
N LEU A 195 -1.12 19.27 -19.70
CA LEU A 195 -2.08 20.15 -20.35
C LEU A 195 -1.87 20.08 -21.86
N HIS A 196 -2.91 19.70 -22.59
CA HIS A 196 -2.87 19.63 -24.04
C HIS A 196 -3.66 20.78 -24.65
N THR A 197 -3.02 21.49 -25.58
CA THR A 197 -3.65 22.42 -26.52
C THR A 197 -3.42 21.88 -27.92
N GLY A 198 -4.27 22.25 -28.89
CA GLY A 198 -4.22 21.69 -30.25
C GLY A 198 -2.83 21.65 -30.90
N SER A 199 -1.90 22.54 -30.54
CA SER A 199 -0.53 22.59 -31.07
C SER A 199 0.60 22.56 -30.04
N ALA A 200 0.31 22.60 -28.73
CA ALA A 200 1.32 22.68 -27.68
C ALA A 200 0.91 21.94 -26.41
N SER A 201 1.89 21.57 -25.58
CA SER A 201 1.67 20.93 -24.28
C SER A 201 2.39 21.70 -23.17
N ALA A 202 1.79 21.78 -21.98
CA ALA A 202 2.40 22.33 -20.79
C ALA A 202 2.31 21.34 -19.62
N LEU A 203 3.21 21.46 -18.65
CA LEU A 203 3.14 20.70 -17.41
C LEU A 203 2.69 21.60 -16.27
N ALA A 204 1.79 21.10 -15.45
CA ALA A 204 1.28 21.80 -14.28
C ALA A 204 1.05 20.83 -13.12
N ARG A 205 0.67 21.38 -11.96
CA ARG A 205 0.26 20.61 -10.77
C ARG A 205 -0.90 21.31 -10.07
N VAL A 206 -1.84 20.52 -9.55
CA VAL A 206 -2.95 21.03 -8.72
C VAL A 206 -2.44 21.40 -7.33
N ARG A 207 -2.72 22.62 -6.87
CA ARG A 207 -2.37 23.12 -5.54
C ARG A 207 -3.47 22.79 -4.49
N PRO A 208 -3.18 22.96 -3.18
CA PRO A 208 -4.19 22.76 -2.13
C PRO A 208 -5.44 23.63 -2.26
N ASP A 209 -5.29 24.84 -2.81
CA ASP A 209 -6.37 25.79 -3.10
C ASP A 209 -7.14 25.48 -4.40
N LYS A 210 -6.79 24.35 -5.06
CA LYS A 210 -7.38 23.86 -6.32
C LYS A 210 -7.02 24.66 -7.57
N GLN A 211 -6.14 25.65 -7.47
CA GLN A 211 -5.54 26.26 -8.66
C GLN A 211 -4.49 25.32 -9.28
N ILE A 212 -4.24 25.47 -10.57
CA ILE A 212 -3.12 24.79 -11.23
C ILE A 212 -1.90 25.70 -11.22
N GLN A 213 -0.73 25.13 -10.98
CA GLN A 213 0.56 25.82 -10.97
C GLN A 213 1.46 25.26 -12.06
N LEU A 214 2.15 26.14 -12.79
CA LEU A 214 3.09 25.74 -13.83
C LEU A 214 4.26 24.94 -13.23
N VAL A 215 4.49 23.75 -13.79
CA VAL A 215 5.70 22.95 -13.54
C VAL A 215 6.71 23.30 -14.62
N ARG A 216 7.74 24.06 -14.24
CA ARG A 216 8.76 24.51 -15.19
C ARG A 216 9.63 23.33 -15.64
N GLY A 217 9.87 23.24 -16.96
CA GLY A 217 10.59 22.13 -17.57
C GLY A 217 12.11 22.16 -17.38
N ASP A 218 12.65 23.30 -16.93
CA ASP A 218 14.07 23.54 -16.64
C ASP A 218 14.45 23.27 -15.18
N ARG A 219 13.53 22.74 -14.37
CA ARG A 219 13.84 22.37 -12.98
C ARG A 219 14.87 21.26 -12.94
N GLU A 220 15.90 21.49 -12.13
CA GLU A 220 16.90 20.50 -11.75
C GLU A 220 16.98 20.36 -10.23
N ALA A 221 17.50 19.22 -9.79
CA ALA A 221 17.92 19.00 -8.40
C ALA A 221 19.32 18.40 -8.44
N PHE A 222 20.31 19.09 -7.88
CA PHE A 222 21.70 18.60 -7.83
C PHE A 222 22.20 18.10 -9.20
N GLY A 223 21.97 18.89 -10.26
CA GLY A 223 22.34 18.60 -11.65
C GLY A 223 21.44 17.60 -12.41
N LEU A 224 20.50 16.94 -11.72
CA LEU A 224 19.58 15.98 -12.33
C LEU A 224 18.34 16.68 -12.90
N HIS A 225 18.02 16.40 -14.16
CA HIS A 225 16.84 16.90 -14.85
C HIS A 225 15.83 15.78 -15.14
N GLY A 226 14.53 16.10 -15.04
CA GLY A 226 13.45 15.19 -15.40
C GLY A 226 13.34 15.01 -16.92
N ARG A 227 13.41 13.77 -17.40
CA ARG A 227 13.32 13.43 -18.83
C ARG A 227 11.90 13.17 -19.30
N SER A 228 11.05 12.64 -18.42
CA SER A 228 9.62 12.44 -18.66
C SER A 228 8.77 13.50 -17.93
N ALA A 229 7.49 13.59 -18.29
CA ALA A 229 6.55 14.47 -17.61
C ALA A 229 6.43 14.12 -16.12
N GLU A 230 6.34 12.83 -15.81
CA GLU A 230 6.23 12.31 -14.45
C GLU A 230 7.49 12.61 -13.63
N GLN A 231 8.69 12.50 -14.22
CA GLN A 231 9.93 12.86 -13.52
C GLN A 231 10.04 14.36 -13.24
N ARG A 232 9.60 15.21 -14.17
CA ARG A 232 9.57 16.67 -13.97
C ARG A 232 8.59 17.07 -12.87
N VAL A 233 7.41 16.47 -12.86
CA VAL A 233 6.43 16.64 -11.77
C VAL A 233 7.01 16.09 -10.46
N ALA A 234 7.66 14.92 -10.47
CA ALA A 234 8.31 14.35 -9.29
C ALA A 234 9.36 15.30 -8.70
N LEU A 235 10.22 15.90 -9.53
CA LEU A 235 11.17 16.92 -9.08
C LEU A 235 10.46 18.16 -8.51
N ASP A 236 9.39 18.63 -9.14
CA ASP A 236 8.59 19.74 -8.60
C ASP A 236 8.06 19.44 -7.19
N LEU A 237 7.50 18.24 -6.98
CA LEU A 237 6.99 17.76 -5.70
C LEU A 237 8.09 17.58 -4.64
N LEU A 238 9.24 17.01 -5.04
CA LEU A 238 10.38 16.77 -4.16
C LEU A 238 11.11 18.06 -3.75
N LEU A 239 10.99 19.13 -4.54
CA LEU A 239 11.61 20.42 -4.28
C LEU A 239 10.67 21.42 -3.58
N ASP A 240 9.40 21.07 -3.45
CA ASP A 240 8.39 21.85 -2.72
C ASP A 240 8.50 21.58 -1.21
N PRO A 241 8.85 22.59 -0.38
CA PRO A 241 9.03 22.42 1.06
C PRO A 241 7.72 22.23 1.82
N ASP A 242 6.56 22.55 1.23
CA ASP A 242 5.26 22.44 1.90
C ASP A 242 4.74 20.99 1.93
N ILE A 243 5.37 20.08 1.18
CA ILE A 243 4.96 18.67 1.09
C ILE A 243 5.81 17.80 2.02
N GLY A 244 5.23 17.37 3.14
CA GLY A 244 5.94 16.54 4.13
C GLY A 244 6.16 15.08 3.72
N ILE A 245 5.28 14.50 2.91
CA ILE A 245 5.32 13.09 2.51
C ILE A 245 5.20 12.99 0.98
N VAL A 246 6.21 12.42 0.33
CA VAL A 246 6.19 12.17 -1.12
C VAL A 246 6.29 10.67 -1.38
N SER A 247 5.33 10.11 -2.10
CA SER A 247 5.36 8.72 -2.56
C SER A 247 5.72 8.66 -4.04
N MET A 248 6.77 7.94 -4.38
CA MET A 248 7.20 7.71 -5.76
C MET A 248 7.08 6.22 -6.09
N GLY A 249 6.08 5.88 -6.89
CA GLY A 249 5.89 4.55 -7.47
C GLY A 249 6.56 4.42 -8.83
N GLY A 250 6.79 3.19 -9.30
CA GLY A 250 7.21 2.93 -10.67
C GLY A 250 8.10 1.71 -10.80
N ARG A 251 8.25 1.18 -12.02
CA ARG A 251 9.09 -0.01 -12.28
C ARG A 251 10.57 0.25 -11.97
N ALA A 252 11.37 -0.79 -11.77
CA ALA A 252 12.81 -0.65 -11.64
C ALA A 252 13.45 0.03 -12.87
N GLY A 253 14.35 0.99 -12.65
CA GLY A 253 15.00 1.77 -13.72
C GLY A 253 14.27 3.03 -14.19
N THR A 254 13.17 3.40 -13.53
CA THR A 254 12.43 4.66 -13.76
C THR A 254 13.08 5.90 -13.10
N GLY A 255 14.16 5.72 -12.34
CA GLY A 255 14.94 6.82 -11.75
C GLY A 255 14.49 7.27 -10.35
N LYS A 256 13.56 6.57 -9.69
CA LYS A 256 13.02 6.92 -8.35
C LYS A 256 14.10 7.27 -7.32
N SER A 257 15.05 6.36 -7.08
CA SER A 257 16.08 6.53 -6.06
C SER A 257 17.03 7.67 -6.40
N ALA A 258 17.40 7.83 -7.68
CA ALA A 258 18.23 8.95 -8.13
C ALA A 258 17.54 10.31 -7.93
N LEU A 259 16.26 10.42 -8.31
CA LEU A 259 15.45 11.63 -8.09
C LEU A 259 15.35 11.99 -6.60
N ALA A 260 15.07 11.00 -5.74
CA ALA A 260 14.98 11.20 -4.29
C ALA A 260 16.31 11.66 -3.69
N LEU A 261 17.42 10.99 -4.07
CA LEU A 261 18.76 11.31 -3.59
C LEU A 261 19.19 12.71 -4.03
N CYS A 262 19.07 13.03 -5.32
CA CYS A 262 19.39 14.35 -5.84
C CYS A 262 18.57 15.46 -5.17
N ALA A 263 17.27 15.26 -4.98
CA ALA A 263 16.44 16.22 -4.24
C ALA A 263 16.86 16.36 -2.77
N GLY A 264 17.26 15.26 -2.12
CA GLY A 264 17.79 15.29 -0.76
C GLY A 264 19.11 16.06 -0.66
N LEU A 265 20.05 15.80 -1.59
CA LEU A 265 21.34 16.50 -1.66
C LEU A 265 21.16 17.98 -1.95
N GLU A 266 20.30 18.34 -2.91
CA GLU A 266 19.88 19.72 -3.17
C GLU A 266 19.35 20.40 -1.91
N ALA A 267 18.47 19.72 -1.16
CA ALA A 267 17.88 20.25 0.05
C ALA A 267 18.89 20.45 1.19
N VAL A 268 19.95 19.65 1.25
CA VAL A 268 20.98 19.69 2.30
C VAL A 268 22.16 20.59 1.93
N MET A 269 22.71 20.45 0.73
CA MET A 269 23.94 21.14 0.30
C MET A 269 23.65 22.54 -0.26
N GLU A 270 22.71 22.64 -1.20
CA GLU A 270 22.45 23.88 -1.94
C GLU A 270 21.46 24.78 -1.19
N ARG A 271 20.32 24.22 -0.76
CA ARG A 271 19.24 24.99 -0.14
C ARG A 271 19.34 25.09 1.38
N ARG A 272 20.12 24.22 2.02
CA ARG A 272 20.29 24.14 3.48
C ARG A 272 18.96 24.09 4.26
N GLN A 273 17.95 23.46 3.67
CA GLN A 273 16.62 23.26 4.27
C GLN A 273 16.63 22.12 5.29
N HIS A 274 17.50 21.13 5.08
CA HIS A 274 17.69 20.00 5.98
C HIS A 274 19.18 19.90 6.35
N ARG A 275 19.48 19.31 7.50
CA ARG A 275 20.85 19.07 7.97
C ARG A 275 21.47 17.82 7.35
N LYS A 276 20.65 16.80 7.09
CA LYS A 276 21.11 15.47 6.72
C LYS A 276 20.10 14.73 5.84
N VAL A 277 20.61 13.95 4.88
CA VAL A 277 19.83 12.93 4.16
C VAL A 277 20.00 11.59 4.87
N ILE A 278 18.89 10.92 5.19
CA ILE A 278 18.88 9.61 5.84
C ILE A 278 18.12 8.63 4.97
N VAL A 279 18.79 7.57 4.52
CA VAL A 279 18.18 6.51 3.70
C VAL A 279 17.94 5.29 4.56
N PHE A 280 16.68 4.90 4.72
CA PHE A 280 16.29 3.64 5.33
C PHE A 280 16.02 2.59 4.27
N ARG A 281 16.62 1.41 4.43
CA ARG A 281 16.34 0.25 3.59
C ARG A 281 15.93 -0.95 4.44
N PRO A 282 14.91 -1.72 4.05
CA PRO A 282 14.58 -2.95 4.76
C PRO A 282 15.58 -4.06 4.45
N LEU A 283 15.91 -4.85 5.47
CA LEU A 283 16.78 -6.01 5.35
C LEU A 283 15.95 -7.23 4.94
N TYR A 284 16.04 -7.63 3.68
CA TYR A 284 15.55 -8.93 3.24
C TYR A 284 16.74 -9.81 2.82
N PRO A 285 16.83 -11.03 3.34
CA PRO A 285 17.75 -12.00 2.78
C PRO A 285 17.29 -12.38 1.38
N VAL A 286 18.12 -12.11 0.37
CA VAL A 286 17.90 -12.61 -0.99
C VAL A 286 18.23 -14.10 -0.99
N GLY A 287 17.29 -14.94 -1.42
CA GLY A 287 17.54 -16.38 -1.62
C GLY A 287 17.36 -17.29 -0.39
N GLY A 288 16.56 -16.89 0.60
CA GLY A 288 16.18 -17.78 1.71
C GLY A 288 17.33 -18.14 2.67
N GLN A 289 18.46 -17.45 2.59
CA GLN A 289 19.49 -17.54 3.62
C GLN A 289 19.03 -16.73 4.82
N ASP A 290 18.59 -17.38 5.90
CA ASP A 290 18.49 -16.71 7.20
C ASP A 290 19.80 -15.96 7.42
N LEU A 291 19.69 -14.64 7.66
CA LEU A 291 20.84 -13.80 7.94
C LEU A 291 21.49 -14.38 9.19
N GLY A 292 22.50 -15.23 8.98
CA GLY A 292 23.37 -15.69 10.04
C GLY A 292 23.96 -14.47 10.72
N TYR A 293 24.53 -14.67 11.91
CA TYR A 293 25.22 -13.61 12.63
C TYR A 293 26.43 -13.17 11.80
N LEU A 294 26.29 -12.19 10.91
CA LEU A 294 27.43 -11.55 10.25
C LEU A 294 28.31 -10.96 11.37
N PRO A 295 29.54 -11.45 11.58
CA PRO A 295 30.43 -10.84 12.55
C PRO A 295 30.94 -9.52 11.97
N GLY A 296 30.95 -8.45 12.77
CA GLY A 296 31.38 -7.13 12.33
C GLY A 296 30.58 -5.98 12.96
N SER A 297 31.05 -4.76 12.73
CA SER A 297 30.35 -3.51 13.06
C SER A 297 29.05 -3.36 12.26
N GLU A 298 28.13 -2.51 12.70
CA GLU A 298 26.88 -2.22 11.99
C GLU A 298 27.11 -1.83 10.53
N ALA A 299 28.14 -1.02 10.26
CA ALA A 299 28.54 -0.60 8.93
C ALA A 299 28.98 -1.78 8.03
N GLU A 300 29.73 -2.75 8.59
CA GLU A 300 30.17 -3.96 7.86
C GLU A 300 29.00 -4.88 7.52
N LYS A 301 27.98 -4.95 8.39
CA LYS A 301 26.74 -5.70 8.13
C LYS A 301 25.85 -5.02 7.11
N MET A 302 25.87 -3.69 7.02
CA MET A 302 25.07 -2.93 6.06
C MET A 302 25.74 -2.79 4.69
N GLY A 303 27.06 -3.03 4.60
CA GLY A 303 27.88 -2.82 3.40
C GLY A 303 27.21 -3.25 2.10
N PRO A 304 26.77 -4.52 1.94
CA PRO A 304 26.16 -4.98 0.70
C PRO A 304 24.85 -4.27 0.31
N TRP A 305 24.03 -3.87 1.30
CA TRP A 305 22.73 -3.23 1.07
C TRP A 305 22.84 -1.72 0.87
N ALA A 306 23.79 -1.09 1.55
CA ALA A 306 24.14 0.31 1.36
C ALA A 306 24.84 0.54 0.01
N GLN A 307 25.52 -0.48 -0.52
CA GLN A 307 26.24 -0.39 -1.79
C GLN A 307 25.35 0.11 -2.94
N ALA A 308 24.11 -0.38 -3.09
CA ALA A 308 23.24 0.09 -4.18
C ALA A 308 22.87 1.59 -4.07
N VAL A 309 22.79 2.12 -2.85
CA VAL A 309 22.55 3.54 -2.60
C VAL A 309 23.80 4.34 -2.97
N TYR A 310 24.98 3.88 -2.55
CA TYR A 310 26.25 4.49 -2.93
C TYR A 310 26.53 4.39 -4.44
N ASP A 311 26.19 3.29 -5.09
CA ASP A 311 26.30 3.13 -6.55
C ASP A 311 25.42 4.16 -7.28
N THR A 312 24.21 4.41 -6.75
CA THR A 312 23.33 5.46 -7.28
C THR A 312 23.92 6.84 -7.03
N LEU A 313 24.47 7.12 -5.85
CA LEU A 313 25.16 8.37 -5.55
C LEU A 313 26.35 8.60 -6.49
N SER A 314 27.21 7.61 -6.69
CA SER A 314 28.38 7.69 -7.58
C SER A 314 28.01 7.89 -9.05
N SER A 315 26.76 7.62 -9.43
CA SER A 315 26.24 7.92 -10.77
C SER A 315 25.79 9.37 -10.95
N VAL A 316 25.51 10.08 -9.85
CA VAL A 316 25.00 11.46 -9.87
C VAL A 316 26.00 12.48 -9.33
N THR A 317 27.03 12.05 -8.60
CA THR A 317 28.07 12.93 -8.03
C THR A 317 29.45 12.27 -8.03
N THR A 318 30.50 13.04 -7.72
CA THR A 318 31.87 12.56 -7.64
C THR A 318 32.16 11.91 -6.28
N GLN A 319 33.16 11.01 -6.24
CA GLN A 319 33.58 10.34 -5.01
C GLN A 319 34.00 11.33 -3.91
N ASP A 320 34.71 12.42 -4.27
CA ASP A 320 35.14 13.45 -3.33
C ASP A 320 33.95 14.08 -2.57
N VAL A 321 32.84 14.31 -3.28
CA VAL A 321 31.60 14.86 -2.68
C VAL A 321 30.96 13.83 -1.75
N ILE A 322 30.96 12.56 -2.11
CA ILE A 322 30.42 11.48 -1.26
C ILE A 322 31.23 11.37 0.02
N ASP A 323 32.55 11.39 -0.08
CA ASP A 323 33.45 11.33 1.07
C ASP A 323 33.25 12.54 1.99
N GLU A 324 33.05 13.75 1.42
CA GLU A 324 32.72 14.96 2.18
C GLU A 324 31.37 14.84 2.91
N LEU A 325 30.34 14.33 2.24
CA LEU A 325 29.01 14.13 2.81
C LEU A 325 29.05 13.20 4.02
N VAL A 326 29.79 12.09 3.92
CA VAL A 326 29.95 11.12 5.00
C VAL A 326 30.80 11.71 6.13
N ALA A 327 31.93 12.36 5.81
CA ALA A 327 32.82 12.96 6.81
C ALA A 327 32.15 14.05 7.65
N ARG A 328 31.16 14.76 7.08
CA ARG A 328 30.39 15.82 7.75
C ARG A 328 29.09 15.34 8.38
N ASP A 329 28.82 14.04 8.36
CA ASP A 329 27.56 13.45 8.84
C ASP A 329 26.30 14.04 8.14
N MET A 330 26.45 14.42 6.86
CA MET A 330 25.36 14.99 6.04
C MET A 330 24.59 13.93 5.25
N PHE A 331 25.11 12.70 5.18
CA PHE A 331 24.47 11.57 4.52
C PHE A 331 24.66 10.28 5.33
N GLU A 332 23.61 9.47 5.48
CA GLU A 332 23.69 8.18 6.17
C GLU A 332 22.69 7.17 5.61
N VAL A 333 23.09 5.91 5.56
CA VAL A 333 22.23 4.77 5.21
C VAL A 333 22.07 3.88 6.42
N LEU A 334 20.82 3.63 6.83
CA LEU A 334 20.48 2.88 8.03
C LEU A 334 19.51 1.73 7.71
N PRO A 335 19.56 0.62 8.48
CA PRO A 335 18.48 -0.36 8.43
C PRO A 335 17.20 0.23 9.00
N LEU A 336 16.05 -0.18 8.44
CA LEU A 336 14.74 0.33 8.87
C LEU A 336 14.45 0.08 10.37
N THR A 337 15.06 -0.96 10.97
CA THR A 337 14.92 -1.26 12.40
C THR A 337 15.37 -0.10 13.31
N HIS A 338 16.26 0.76 12.83
CA HIS A 338 16.86 1.86 13.62
C HIS A 338 15.95 3.08 13.75
N ILE A 339 14.81 3.10 13.06
CA ILE A 339 13.84 4.20 13.19
C ILE A 339 13.04 4.14 14.50
N ARG A 340 12.96 2.97 15.14
CA ARG A 340 12.18 2.78 16.38
C ARG A 340 12.82 3.55 17.52
N GLY A 341 12.02 4.40 18.17
CA GLY A 341 12.47 5.19 19.33
C GLY A 341 13.25 6.46 18.99
N ARG A 342 13.39 6.82 17.71
CA ARG A 342 13.99 8.09 17.27
C ARG A 342 12.90 9.12 16.94
N SER A 343 13.26 10.40 16.94
CA SER A 343 12.48 11.45 16.27
C SER A 343 13.42 12.14 15.28
N LEU A 344 13.04 12.15 14.01
CA LEU A 344 13.88 12.67 12.94
C LEU A 344 13.51 14.14 12.71
N HIS A 345 14.40 15.05 13.09
CA HIS A 345 14.22 16.50 12.96
C HIS A 345 15.23 17.06 11.96
N ASP A 346 14.83 18.11 11.24
CA ASP A 346 15.64 18.78 10.21
C ASP A 346 16.28 17.79 9.20
N ALA A 347 15.57 16.71 8.83
CA ALA A 347 16.11 15.61 8.03
C ALA A 347 15.32 15.34 6.74
N PHE A 348 16.03 15.07 5.65
CA PHE A 348 15.43 14.56 4.42
C PHE A 348 15.50 13.04 4.44
N VAL A 349 14.36 12.39 4.72
CA VAL A 349 14.30 10.94 4.92
C VAL A 349 13.87 10.26 3.64
N ILE A 350 14.60 9.22 3.22
CA ILE A 350 14.21 8.35 2.10
C ILE A 350 13.98 6.96 2.67
N VAL A 351 12.81 6.39 2.41
CA VAL A 351 12.51 4.98 2.71
C VAL A 351 12.44 4.25 1.38
N ASP A 352 13.47 3.47 1.09
CA ASP A 352 13.59 2.73 -0.16
C ASP A 352 12.96 1.35 -0.08
N GLU A 353 12.51 0.83 -1.22
CA GLU A 353 11.81 -0.46 -1.35
C GLU A 353 10.55 -0.58 -0.47
N ALA A 354 9.78 0.51 -0.34
CA ALA A 354 8.64 0.57 0.56
C ALA A 354 7.49 -0.40 0.21
N GLN A 355 7.48 -1.00 -0.99
CA GLN A 355 6.52 -2.05 -1.38
C GLN A 355 6.62 -3.31 -0.52
N SER A 356 7.77 -3.53 0.10
CA SER A 356 8.05 -4.69 0.94
C SER A 356 7.53 -4.52 2.38
N LEU A 357 7.14 -3.29 2.76
CA LEU A 357 6.78 -2.92 4.12
C LEU A 357 5.28 -3.08 4.39
N GLU A 358 4.98 -3.67 5.55
CA GLU A 358 3.63 -3.71 6.09
C GLU A 358 3.16 -2.31 6.54
N ARG A 359 1.84 -2.09 6.54
CA ARG A 359 1.24 -0.81 6.95
C ARG A 359 1.67 -0.38 8.36
N GLY A 360 1.73 -1.29 9.32
CA GLY A 360 2.16 -0.97 10.69
C GLY A 360 3.60 -0.46 10.77
N VAL A 361 4.48 -0.97 9.91
CA VAL A 361 5.87 -0.51 9.80
C VAL A 361 5.92 0.87 9.15
N LEU A 362 5.19 1.09 8.05
CA LEU A 362 5.08 2.41 7.41
C LEU A 362 4.56 3.47 8.37
N LEU A 363 3.51 3.17 9.16
CA LEU A 363 3.02 4.07 10.21
C LEU A 363 4.07 4.37 11.27
N THR A 364 4.87 3.36 11.64
CA THR A 364 5.99 3.56 12.56
C THR A 364 7.00 4.54 11.98
N VAL A 365 7.32 4.46 10.69
CA VAL A 365 8.22 5.42 10.03
C VAL A 365 7.61 6.82 10.00
N LEU A 366 6.39 6.94 9.45
CA LEU A 366 5.74 8.24 9.25
C LEU A 366 5.50 8.99 10.57
N SER A 367 5.19 8.27 11.65
CA SER A 367 5.01 8.87 12.99
C SER A 367 6.29 9.42 13.63
N ARG A 368 7.46 9.16 13.04
CA ARG A 368 8.78 9.56 13.57
C ARG A 368 9.36 10.77 12.85
N ILE A 369 8.69 11.23 11.78
CA ILE A 369 9.06 12.43 11.05
C ILE A 369 8.64 13.64 11.88
N GLY A 370 9.63 14.33 12.44
CA GLY A 370 9.46 15.50 13.28
C GLY A 370 9.50 16.81 12.49
N THR A 371 9.48 17.92 13.22
CA THR A 371 9.54 19.27 12.66
C THR A 371 10.77 19.47 11.76
N GLY A 372 10.58 20.20 10.67
CA GLY A 372 11.66 20.52 9.72
C GLY A 372 12.13 19.32 8.89
N SER A 373 11.45 18.18 8.98
CA SER A 373 11.77 16.97 8.23
C SER A 373 10.70 16.64 7.20
N ARG A 374 11.11 15.88 6.20
CA ARG A 374 10.20 15.26 5.24
C ARG A 374 10.60 13.83 4.93
N VAL A 375 9.70 13.08 4.33
CA VAL A 375 9.92 11.68 3.96
C VAL A 375 9.52 11.41 2.52
N VAL A 376 10.38 10.68 1.81
CA VAL A 376 10.16 10.18 0.47
C VAL A 376 10.08 8.66 0.53
N LEU A 377 8.96 8.09 0.07
CA LEU A 377 8.74 6.66 -0.02
C LEU A 377 8.93 6.23 -1.47
N THR A 378 9.99 5.50 -1.79
CA THR A 378 10.19 4.91 -3.12
C THR A 378 9.69 3.46 -3.12
N HIS A 379 8.93 3.09 -4.15
CA HIS A 379 8.38 1.74 -4.23
C HIS A 379 8.14 1.27 -5.67
N ASP A 380 8.11 -0.04 -5.84
CA ASP A 380 7.69 -0.72 -7.07
C ASP A 380 6.60 -1.76 -6.74
N ILE A 381 5.34 -1.41 -7.01
CA ILE A 381 4.19 -2.29 -6.74
C ILE A 381 4.24 -3.58 -7.59
N ALA A 382 4.92 -3.57 -8.74
CA ALA A 382 5.05 -4.74 -9.60
C ALA A 382 6.08 -5.76 -9.05
N GLN A 383 7.10 -5.30 -8.32
CA GLN A 383 8.14 -6.14 -7.70
C GLN A 383 7.79 -6.58 -6.27
N ARG A 384 6.54 -7.00 -6.05
CA ARG A 384 6.12 -7.52 -4.74
C ARG A 384 6.60 -8.97 -4.59
N ASP A 385 7.87 -9.10 -4.22
CA ASP A 385 8.51 -10.40 -3.95
C ASP A 385 8.02 -11.04 -2.64
N ASN A 386 7.37 -10.25 -1.77
CA ASN A 386 6.90 -10.68 -0.46
C ASN A 386 5.45 -11.17 -0.51
N LEU A 387 5.25 -12.49 -0.39
CA LEU A 387 3.95 -13.16 -0.18
C LEU A 387 3.24 -12.76 1.13
N ARG A 388 3.88 -11.94 1.99
CA ARG A 388 3.44 -11.52 3.32
C ARG A 388 2.57 -10.26 3.37
N VAL A 389 2.63 -9.41 2.35
CA VAL A 389 1.83 -8.17 2.30
C VAL A 389 0.64 -8.41 1.38
N GLY A 390 -0.58 -8.37 1.92
CA GLY A 390 -1.80 -8.57 1.14
C GLY A 390 -1.89 -7.59 -0.03
N ARG A 391 -2.51 -7.99 -1.16
CA ARG A 391 -2.55 -7.21 -2.42
C ARG A 391 -2.99 -5.73 -2.26
N HIS A 392 -3.70 -5.36 -1.19
CA HIS A 392 -4.16 -4.00 -0.89
C HIS A 392 -3.70 -3.46 0.49
N ASP A 393 -2.60 -4.01 1.02
CA ASP A 393 -1.94 -3.56 2.26
C ASP A 393 -0.57 -2.92 1.96
N GLY A 394 0.05 -2.29 2.96
CA GLY A 394 1.36 -1.63 2.82
C GLY A 394 1.26 -0.24 2.20
N VAL A 395 2.14 0.06 1.23
CA VAL A 395 2.28 1.40 0.65
C VAL A 395 1.04 1.88 -0.09
N ILE A 396 0.29 0.98 -0.75
CA ILE A 396 -0.94 1.31 -1.48
C ILE A 396 -2.01 1.86 -0.53
N ALA A 397 -2.19 1.22 0.63
CA ALA A 397 -3.15 1.67 1.63
C ALA A 397 -2.79 3.06 2.19
N VAL A 398 -1.50 3.39 2.29
CA VAL A 398 -1.04 4.73 2.69
C VAL A 398 -1.37 5.76 1.61
N ILE A 399 -1.10 5.45 0.33
CA ILE A 399 -1.38 6.34 -0.80
C ILE A 399 -2.86 6.67 -0.86
N GLU A 400 -3.72 5.67 -0.84
CA GLU A 400 -5.17 5.87 -0.93
C GLU A 400 -5.73 6.62 0.29
N LYS A 401 -5.17 6.40 1.48
CA LYS A 401 -5.62 7.09 2.69
C LYS A 401 -5.18 8.56 2.75
N LEU A 402 -4.02 8.90 2.18
CA LEU A 402 -3.46 10.25 2.19
C LEU A 402 -3.76 11.05 0.92
N LYS A 403 -4.31 10.41 -0.12
CA LYS A 403 -4.72 11.05 -1.37
C LYS A 403 -5.52 12.33 -1.13
N GLY A 404 -5.06 13.42 -1.76
CA GLY A 404 -5.69 14.74 -1.66
C GLY A 404 -5.32 15.54 -0.41
N HIS A 405 -4.54 14.99 0.53
CA HIS A 405 -4.07 15.74 1.69
C HIS A 405 -2.96 16.72 1.32
N PRO A 406 -2.97 17.99 1.79
CA PRO A 406 -1.98 19.01 1.40
C PRO A 406 -0.51 18.66 1.73
N LEU A 407 -0.27 17.83 2.75
CA LEU A 407 1.08 17.38 3.11
C LEU A 407 1.55 16.12 2.35
N PHE A 408 0.72 15.55 1.49
CA PHE A 408 1.00 14.29 0.81
C PHE A 408 0.91 14.42 -0.71
N ALA A 409 1.95 13.99 -1.40
CA ALA A 409 1.92 13.85 -2.86
C ALA A 409 2.29 12.43 -3.27
N HIS A 410 1.73 11.98 -4.39
CA HIS A 410 2.06 10.73 -5.02
C HIS A 410 2.31 10.95 -6.51
N VAL A 411 3.29 10.24 -7.07
CA VAL A 411 3.53 10.15 -8.51
C VAL A 411 4.04 8.76 -8.84
N THR A 412 3.52 8.16 -9.92
CA THR A 412 3.97 6.88 -10.46
C THR A 412 4.73 7.12 -11.76
N LEU A 413 5.99 6.69 -11.79
CA LEU A 413 6.86 6.75 -12.95
C LEU A 413 6.65 5.51 -13.82
N THR A 414 6.14 5.70 -15.04
CA THR A 414 5.80 4.62 -15.97
C THR A 414 6.92 4.31 -16.95
N ARG A 415 7.67 5.33 -17.38
CA ARG A 415 8.71 5.20 -18.41
C ARG A 415 10.05 4.76 -17.81
N SER A 416 10.55 3.61 -18.25
CA SER A 416 11.90 3.12 -17.92
C SER A 416 12.94 3.91 -18.70
N GLU A 417 13.97 4.39 -18.02
CA GLU A 417 15.10 5.14 -18.61
C GLU A 417 16.35 4.24 -18.77
N ARG A 418 16.15 2.91 -18.75
CA ARG A 418 17.22 1.95 -18.91
C ARG A 418 17.84 2.03 -20.31
N SER A 419 19.09 1.57 -20.42
CA SER A 419 19.76 1.44 -21.72
C SER A 419 18.94 0.58 -22.67
N ALA A 420 19.10 0.80 -23.98
CA ALA A 420 18.41 0.02 -25.02
C ALA A 420 18.58 -1.50 -24.84
N ILE A 421 19.73 -1.93 -24.28
CA ILE A 421 20.02 -3.34 -23.97
C ILE A 421 19.13 -3.86 -22.85
N ALA A 422 18.96 -3.11 -21.77
CA ALA A 422 18.17 -3.56 -20.62
C ALA A 422 16.66 -3.45 -20.88
N ALA A 423 16.22 -2.53 -21.75
CA ALA A 423 14.85 -2.53 -22.28
C ALA A 423 14.57 -3.80 -23.11
N LEU A 424 15.44 -4.14 -24.06
CA LEU A 424 15.33 -5.34 -24.89
C LEU A 424 15.23 -6.63 -24.07
N VAL A 425 16.03 -6.76 -23.01
CA VAL A 425 16.02 -7.95 -22.14
C VAL A 425 14.73 -8.04 -21.31
N THR A 426 14.22 -6.92 -20.80
CA THR A 426 12.94 -6.90 -20.07
C THR A 426 11.78 -7.27 -20.99
N ASP A 427 11.73 -6.70 -22.19
CA ASP A 427 10.67 -6.99 -23.16
C ASP A 427 10.71 -8.47 -23.60
N LEU A 428 11.89 -9.03 -23.88
CA LEU A 428 12.06 -10.43 -24.29
C LEU A 428 11.71 -11.45 -23.20
N LEU A 429 11.94 -11.12 -21.92
CA LEU A 429 11.76 -12.05 -20.81
C LEU A 429 10.38 -11.93 -20.14
N GLU A 430 9.70 -10.78 -20.25
CA GLU A 430 8.34 -10.60 -19.72
C GLU A 430 7.26 -11.16 -20.64
N ASP A 431 7.51 -11.27 -21.95
CA ASP A 431 6.58 -11.85 -22.95
C ASP A 431 6.49 -13.39 -22.89
N THR A 432 7.18 -14.07 -21.97
CA THR A 432 7.20 -15.56 -21.91
C THR A 432 6.12 -16.18 -21.01
N GLN A 433 5.06 -15.45 -20.64
CA GLN A 433 3.87 -16.02 -19.99
C GLN A 433 2.64 -15.86 -20.89
N LEU A 434 2.50 -16.76 -21.86
CA LEU A 434 1.25 -17.04 -22.57
C LEU A 434 0.70 -18.40 -22.14
#